data_AF-W2S2W6-F1
#
_entry.id   AF-W2S2W6-F1
#
_cell.length_a   1.000
_cell.length_b   1.000
_cell.length_c   1.000
_cell.angle_alpha   90.00
_cell.angle_beta   90.00
_cell.angle_gamma   90.00
#
_symmetry.space_group_name_H-M   'P 1'
#
loop_
_entity.id
_entity.type
_entity.pdbx_description
1 polymer ?
#
loop_
_entity_poly.entity_id
_entity_poly.type
_entity_poly.pdbx_seq_one_letter_code
_entity_poly.pdbx_strand_id
1 'polypeptide(L)'
;ESAAATFDRCFCQVSAAAAVHPTAFIFTAHDLQRNPLTVWPSIEYPALTQNPKVKEIYRVDPRPVEHGGGKIELLWSRYRKDDELEITDTCPV
;
A
#
# COMPACT_ATOMS: atom_id res chain seq x y z
N GLU A 1 -11.26 18.67 -8.95
CA GLU A 1 -11.31 17.33 -8.35
C GLU A 1 -12.73 17.07 -7.83
N SER A 2 -13.23 15.84 -7.85
CA SER A 2 -14.59 15.54 -7.37
C SER A 2 -14.57 15.21 -5.87
N ALA A 3 -15.66 15.47 -5.16
CA ALA A 3 -15.79 15.13 -3.74
C ALA A 3 -15.57 13.63 -3.48
N ALA A 4 -15.97 12.76 -4.43
CA ALA A 4 -15.73 11.32 -4.36
C ALA A 4 -14.24 11.00 -4.40
N ALA A 5 -13.49 11.61 -5.33
CA ALA A 5 -12.04 11.37 -5.43
C ALA A 5 -11.29 11.82 -4.17
N THR A 6 -11.67 12.97 -3.60
CA THR A 6 -11.11 13.44 -2.33
C THR A 6 -11.45 12.50 -1.19
N PHE A 7 -12.70 12.03 -1.09
CA PHE A 7 -13.11 11.08 -0.06
C PHE A 7 -12.29 9.79 -0.13
N ASP A 8 -12.14 9.20 -1.33
CA ASP A 8 -11.38 7.95 -1.51
C ASP A 8 -9.92 8.13 -1.06
N ARG A 9 -9.27 9.23 -1.45
CA ARG A 9 -7.89 9.54 -1.02
C ARG A 9 -7.77 9.63 0.50
N CYS A 10 -8.65 10.41 1.13
CA CYS A 10 -8.65 10.61 2.58
C CYS A 10 -8.95 9.30 3.34
N PHE A 11 -9.93 8.53 2.86
CA PHE A 11 -10.31 7.26 3.45
C PHE A 11 -9.14 6.27 3.42
N CYS A 12 -8.45 6.17 2.28
CA CYS A 12 -7.30 5.31 2.09
C CYS A 12 -6.12 5.71 2.99
N GLN A 13 -5.81 7.01 3.10
CA GLN A 13 -4.77 7.53 3.99
C GLN A 13 -5.07 7.20 5.46
N VAL A 14 -6.29 7.47 5.93
CA VAL A 14 -6.69 7.23 7.32
C VAL A 14 -6.72 5.73 7.63
N SER A 15 -7.18 4.90 6.69
CA SER A 15 -7.20 3.44 6.86
C SER A 15 -5.80 2.86 7.03
N ALA A 16 -4.84 3.32 6.21
CA ALA A 16 -3.44 2.94 6.34
C ALA A 16 -2.82 3.38 7.68
N ALA A 17 -3.10 4.62 8.11
CA ALA A 17 -2.64 5.15 9.40
C ALA A 17 -3.29 4.43 10.61
N ALA A 18 -4.54 3.98 10.46
CA ALA A 18 -5.28 3.26 11.50
C ALA A 18 -4.89 1.78 11.61
N ALA A 19 -4.14 1.23 10.65
CA ALA A 19 -3.71 -0.16 10.68
C ALA A 19 -2.94 -0.49 11.97
N VAL A 20 -3.34 -1.58 12.64
CA VAL A 20 -2.76 -2.00 13.93
C VAL A 20 -1.91 -3.26 13.85
N HIS A 21 -2.11 -4.07 12.81
CA HIS A 21 -1.38 -5.31 12.63
C HIS A 21 0.04 -5.01 12.10
N PRO A 22 1.09 -5.70 12.59
CA PRO A 22 2.47 -5.45 12.17
C PRO A 22 2.75 -5.84 10.72
N THR A 23 1.90 -6.65 10.11
CA THR A 23 2.03 -7.07 8.71
C THR A 23 0.85 -6.55 7.91
N ALA A 24 1.14 -5.88 6.79
CA ALA A 24 0.15 -5.46 5.80
C ALA A 24 0.29 -6.30 4.51
N PHE A 25 -0.84 -6.60 3.87
CA PHE A 25 -0.89 -7.38 2.64
C PHE A 25 -1.56 -6.58 1.52
N ILE A 26 -1.00 -6.68 0.31
CA ILE A 26 -1.53 -6.06 -0.89
C ILE A 26 -1.84 -7.16 -1.88
N PHE A 27 -3.09 -7.24 -2.29
CA PHE A 27 -3.53 -8.26 -3.22
C PHE A 27 -3.51 -7.70 -4.63
N THR A 28 -2.49 -8.07 -5.40
CA THR A 28 -2.36 -7.68 -6.80
C THR A 28 -1.54 -8.69 -7.57
N ALA A 29 -1.86 -8.83 -8.86
CA ALA A 29 -1.06 -9.58 -9.81
C ALA A 29 0.42 -9.16 -9.75
N HIS A 30 1.34 -10.14 -9.74
CA HIS A 30 2.78 -9.90 -9.61
C HIS A 30 3.39 -9.21 -10.84
N ASP A 31 2.79 -9.44 -12.01
CA ASP A 31 3.13 -8.83 -13.31
C ASP A 31 2.40 -7.50 -13.55
N LEU A 32 1.50 -7.09 -12.66
CA LEU A 32 0.88 -5.78 -12.77
C LEU A 32 1.93 -4.69 -12.54
N GLN A 33 2.22 -3.92 -13.58
CA GLN A 33 3.08 -2.75 -13.45
C GLN A 33 2.45 -1.76 -12.49
N ARG A 34 3.28 -1.17 -11.61
CA ARG A 34 2.84 -0.12 -10.71
C ARG A 34 2.40 1.08 -11.56
N ASN A 35 1.09 1.31 -11.63
CA ASN A 35 0.56 2.52 -12.23
C ASN A 35 0.72 3.67 -11.21
N PRO A 36 1.60 4.66 -11.45
CA PRO A 36 1.87 5.73 -10.48
C PRO A 36 0.67 6.66 -10.24
N LEU A 37 -0.38 6.57 -11.07
CA LEU A 37 -1.57 7.40 -10.98
C LEU A 37 -2.67 6.81 -10.09
N THR A 38 -2.46 5.63 -9.49
CA THR A 38 -3.43 5.05 -8.56
C THR A 38 -3.24 5.62 -7.15
N VAL A 39 -4.28 5.55 -6.32
CA VAL A 39 -4.25 5.97 -4.89
C VAL A 39 -3.20 5.19 -4.10
N TRP A 40 -2.94 3.96 -4.51
CA TRP A 40 -2.02 3.05 -3.84
C TRP A 40 -0.58 3.60 -3.70
N PRO A 41 0.18 3.87 -4.79
CA PRO A 41 1.56 4.35 -4.69
C PRO A 41 1.69 5.79 -4.17
N SER A 42 0.66 6.64 -4.31
CA SER A 42 0.73 8.04 -3.88
C SER A 42 0.31 8.25 -2.43
N ILE A 43 -0.55 7.38 -1.88
CA ILE A 43 -1.17 7.57 -0.56
C ILE A 43 -1.02 6.34 0.33
N GLU A 44 -1.67 5.22 -0.02
CA GLU A 44 -1.78 4.08 0.90
C GLU A 44 -0.43 3.46 1.23
N TYR A 45 0.40 3.24 0.20
CA TYR A 45 1.70 2.61 0.39
C TYR A 45 2.64 3.49 1.24
N PRO A 46 2.83 4.78 0.93
CA PRO A 46 3.58 5.67 1.82
C PRO A 46 3.02 5.74 3.24
N ALA A 47 1.70 5.89 3.40
CA ALA A 47 1.05 5.95 4.71
C ALA A 47 1.28 4.68 5.54
N LEU A 48 1.30 3.50 4.91
CA LEU A 48 1.66 2.24 5.58
C LEU A 48 3.12 2.20 6.01
N THR A 49 4.06 2.71 5.20
CA THR A 49 5.49 2.75 5.59
C THR A 49 5.74 3.69 6.76
N GLN A 50 5.00 4.79 6.85
CA GLN A 50 5.08 5.77 7.94
C GLN A 50 4.35 5.29 9.22
N ASN A 51 3.46 4.30 9.14
CA ASN A 51 2.76 3.78 10.30
C ASN A 51 3.74 2.99 11.21
N PRO A 52 3.97 3.42 12.47
CA PRO A 52 4.96 2.80 13.34
C PRO A 52 4.57 1.39 13.78
N LYS A 53 3.29 1.03 13.70
CA LYS A 53 2.79 -0.31 14.04
C LYS A 53 3.11 -1.31 12.95
N VAL A 54 3.08 -0.88 11.68
CA VAL A 54 3.43 -1.70 10.53
C VAL A 54 4.95 -1.92 10.48
N LYS A 55 5.34 -3.19 10.33
CA LYS A 55 6.72 -3.68 10.29
C LYS A 55 7.07 -4.25 8.93
N GLU A 56 6.11 -4.88 8.25
CA GLU A 56 6.34 -5.50 6.94
C GLU A 56 5.13 -5.32 6.03
N ILE A 57 5.40 -5.13 4.75
CA ILE A 57 4.39 -5.02 3.71
C ILE A 57 4.68 -6.05 2.64
N TYR A 58 3.72 -6.92 2.38
CA TYR A 58 3.82 -7.98 1.39
C TYR A 58 2.86 -7.76 0.23
N ARG A 59 3.32 -8.07 -0.98
CA ARG A 59 2.46 -8.30 -2.13
C ARG A 59 2.10 -9.77 -2.19
N VAL A 60 0.83 -10.06 -2.37
CA VAL A 60 0.27 -11.39 -2.58
C VAL A 60 -0.42 -11.39 -3.93
N ASP A 61 -0.03 -12.28 -4.82
CA ASP A 61 -0.75 -12.49 -6.08
C ASP A 61 -1.95 -13.41 -5.83
N PRO A 62 -3.20 -12.89 -5.87
CA PRO A 62 -4.38 -13.66 -5.50
C PRO A 62 -4.83 -14.62 -6.61
N ARG A 63 -4.19 -14.59 -7.79
CA ARG A 63 -4.57 -15.48 -8.89
C ARG A 63 -4.25 -16.94 -8.56
N PRO A 64 -4.90 -17.88 -9.24
CA PRO A 64 -4.51 -19.29 -9.17
C PRO A 64 -3.06 -19.50 -9.62
N VAL A 65 -2.40 -20.54 -9.10
CA VAL A 65 -0.99 -20.84 -9.37
C VAL A 65 -0.76 -21.14 -10.85
N GLU A 66 -1.72 -21.79 -11.50
CA GLU A 66 -1.74 -22.05 -12.95
C GLU A 66 -1.73 -20.78 -13.80
N HIS A 67 -2.11 -19.64 -13.23
CA HIS A 67 -2.08 -18.32 -13.85
C HIS A 67 -0.94 -17.43 -13.30
N GLY A 68 0.05 -18.04 -12.66
CA GLY A 68 1.22 -17.34 -12.13
C GLY A 68 1.00 -16.67 -10.77
N GLY A 69 -0.13 -16.93 -10.10
CA GLY A 69 -0.42 -16.42 -8.77
C GLY A 69 0.13 -17.28 -7.62
N GLY A 70 -0.32 -17.00 -6.39
CA GLY A 70 0.21 -17.64 -5.17
C GLY A 70 1.60 -17.16 -4.76
N LYS A 71 2.16 -16.16 -5.46
CA LYS A 71 3.45 -15.55 -5.13
C LYS A 71 3.30 -14.55 -4.01
N ILE A 72 4.17 -14.65 -3.02
CA ILE A 72 4.30 -13.67 -1.93
C ILE A 72 5.67 -13.00 -2.07
N GLU A 73 5.67 -11.68 -2.05
CA GLU A 73 6.88 -10.87 -2.16
C GLU A 73 6.90 -9.82 -1.05
N LEU A 74 8.03 -9.69 -0.37
CA LEU A 74 8.26 -8.61 0.59
C LEU A 74 8.57 -7.31 -0.17
N LEU A 75 7.68 -6.32 -0.06
CA LEU A 75 7.87 -5.01 -0.68
C LEU A 75 8.66 -4.04 0.21
N TRP A 76 8.42 -4.10 1.52
CA TRP A 76 9.00 -3.18 2.50
C TRP A 76 9.10 -3.84 3.88
N SER A 77 10.19 -3.60 4.59
CA SER A 77 10.40 -4.07 5.96
C SER A 77 11.17 -3.07 6.80
N ARG A 78 10.62 -2.77 7.98
CA ARG A 78 11.28 -1.98 9.01
C ARG A 78 12.52 -2.70 9.57
N TYR A 79 12.52 -4.04 9.58
CA TYR A 79 13.67 -4.83 10.02
C TYR A 79 14.86 -4.73 9.05
N ARG A 80 14.56 -4.60 7.75
CA ARG A 80 15.57 -4.32 6.71
C ARG A 80 16.04 -2.87 6.70
N LYS A 81 15.42 -1.99 7.50
CA LYS A 81 15.61 -0.53 7.48
C LYS A 81 15.33 0.06 6.09
N ASP A 82 14.30 -0.47 5.42
CA ASP A 82 13.81 0.14 4.19
C ASP A 82 13.25 1.55 4.50
N ASP A 83 13.48 2.51 3.61
CA ASP A 83 13.09 3.90 3.82
C ASP A 83 11.57 4.06 3.92
N GLU A 84 11.12 4.99 4.75
CA GLU A 84 9.74 5.45 4.75
C GLU A 84 9.53 6.34 3.52
N LEU A 85 8.42 6.12 2.81
CA LEU A 85 8.12 6.85 1.59
C LEU A 85 7.32 8.10 1.92
N GLU A 86 7.50 9.17 1.15
CA GLU A 86 6.72 10.40 1.29
C GLU A 86 5.34 10.26 0.63
N ILE A 87 4.32 10.80 1.29
CA ILE A 87 2.98 10.94 0.71
C ILE A 87 3.01 12.14 -0.23
N THR A 88 2.77 11.91 -1.52
CA THR A 88 2.84 12.96 -2.55
C THR A 88 1.50 13.63 -2.84
N ASP A 89 0.42 13.06 -2.31
CA ASP A 89 -0.97 13.51 -2.51
C ASP A 89 -1.70 13.42 -1.18
N THR A 90 -1.60 14.49 -0.38
CA THR A 90 -2.21 14.51 0.96
C THR A 90 -3.69 14.85 0.87
N CYS A 91 -4.50 14.23 1.72
CA CYS A 91 -5.88 14.66 1.94
C CYS A 91 -5.90 16.16 2.29
N PRO A 92 -6.58 17.02 1.50
CA PRO A 92 -6.72 18.42 1.86
C PRO A 92 -7.59 18.51 3.12
N VAL A 93 -7.02 19.05 4.19
CA VAL A 93 -7.71 19.29 5.46
C VAL A 93 -8.49 20.60 5.41
#